data_AF-V6MA77-F1
#
_entry.id   AF-V6MA77-F1
#
_cell.length_a   1.000
_cell.length_b   1.000
_cell.length_c   1.000
_cell.angle_alpha   90.00
_cell.angle_beta   90.00
_cell.angle_gamma   90.00
#
_symmetry.space_group_name_H-M   'P 1'
#
loop_
_entity.id
_entity.type
_entity.pdbx_description
1 polymer ?
#
loop_
_entity_poly.entity_id
_entity_poly.type
_entity_poly.pdbx_seq_one_letter_code
_entity_poly.pdbx_strand_id
1 'polypeptide(L)' 'MTIAGERFYLIYQEASDEECLLTIQPYQDETALGEAIQQLQMNQIEEYTIIKGKKMAATLRLSVELKEVDETKEK' A
#
# COMPACT_ATOMS: atom_id res chain seq x y z
N MET A 1 17.20 -11.02 16.60
CA MET A 1 17.83 -9.71 16.32
C MET A 1 17.50 -9.33 14.89
N THR A 2 16.56 -8.40 14.68
CA THR A 2 16.27 -7.83 13.36
C THR A 2 17.39 -6.87 12.97
N ILE A 3 17.82 -6.92 11.71
CA ILE A 3 18.86 -6.03 11.18
C ILE A 3 18.31 -4.59 11.22
N ALA A 4 19.07 -3.64 11.75
CA ALA A 4 18.65 -2.24 11.88
C ALA A 4 17.98 -1.72 10.58
N GLY A 5 16.71 -1.34 10.70
CA GLY A 5 15.88 -0.81 9.61
C GLY A 5 14.98 -1.81 8.87
N GLU A 6 15.06 -3.11 9.14
CA GLU A 6 14.05 -4.07 8.66
C GLU A 6 12.74 -3.92 9.45
N ARG A 7 11.63 -3.95 8.72
CA ARG A 7 10.26 -3.89 9.23
C ARG A 7 9.40 -4.91 8.50
N PHE A 8 8.31 -5.30 9.13
CA PHE A 8 7.23 -6.00 8.46
C PHE A 8 6.23 -4.98 7.91
N TYR A 9 5.67 -5.22 6.74
CA TYR A 9 4.61 -4.43 6.15
C TYR A 9 3.42 -5.32 5.95
N LEU A 10 2.33 -5.01 6.63
CA LEU A 10 1.03 -5.65 6.44
C LEU A 10 0.26 -4.84 5.41
N ILE A 11 -0.14 -5.49 4.34
CA ILE A 11 -0.89 -4.88 3.23
C ILE A 11 -2.24 -5.57 3.15
N TYR A 12 -3.31 -4.80 3.22
CA TYR A 12 -4.67 -5.33 3.19
C TYR A 12 -5.63 -4.28 2.61
N GLN A 13 -6.77 -4.74 2.14
CA GLN A 13 -7.80 -3.87 1.56
C GLN A 13 -8.97 -3.74 2.55
N GLU A 14 -9.37 -2.50 2.79
CA GLU A 14 -10.59 -2.18 3.52
C GLU A 14 -11.63 -1.80 2.49
N ALA A 15 -12.68 -2.62 2.37
CA ALA A 15 -13.84 -2.31 1.55
C ALA A 15 -14.91 -1.69 2.44
N SER A 16 -15.33 -0.47 2.10
CA SER A 16 -16.60 0.10 2.56
C SER A 16 -17.57 0.17 1.39
N ASP A 17 -18.85 0.39 1.68
CA ASP A 17 -19.88 0.53 0.65
C ASP A 17 -19.62 1.73 -0.30
N GLU A 18 -18.77 2.67 0.12
CA GLU A 18 -18.52 3.92 -0.61
C GLU A 18 -17.13 3.94 -1.25
N GLU A 19 -16.12 3.28 -0.66
CA GLU A 19 -14.73 3.34 -1.11
C GLU A 19 -13.94 2.05 -0.87
N CYS A 20 -12.95 1.82 -1.72
CA CYS A 20 -11.97 0.75 -1.59
C CYS A 20 -10.61 1.35 -1.20
N LEU A 21 -10.16 1.12 0.03
CA LEU A 21 -8.90 1.63 0.56
C LEU A 21 -7.84 0.52 0.61
N LEU A 22 -6.67 0.75 0.04
CA LEU A 22 -5.50 -0.11 0.20
C LEU A 22 -4.63 0.42 1.34
N THR A 23 -4.51 -0.35 2.41
CA THR A 23 -3.72 0.00 3.60
C THR A 23 -2.37 -0.71 3.60
N ILE A 24 -1.30 0.04 3.91
CA ILE A 24 0.07 -0.48 4.06
C ILE A 24 0.61 -0.03 5.41
N GLN A 25 0.70 -0.95 6.38
CA GLN A 25 1.07 -0.62 7.75
C GLN A 25 2.41 -1.28 8.16
N PRO A 26 3.39 -0.51 8.67
CA PRO A 26 4.67 -1.05 9.10
C PRO A 26 4.66 -1.51 10.57
N TYR A 27 5.35 -2.61 10.86
CA TYR A 27 5.56 -3.17 12.21
C TYR A 27 7.04 -3.43 12.47
N GLN A 28 7.46 -3.21 13.72
CA GLN A 28 8.86 -3.32 14.13
C GLN A 28 9.28 -4.76 14.40
N ASP A 29 8.34 -5.58 14.88
CA ASP A 29 8.56 -6.96 15.29
C ASP A 29 7.36 -7.85 14.97
N GLU A 30 7.56 -9.15 15.16
CA GLU A 30 6.56 -10.19 14.87
C GLU A 30 5.40 -10.18 15.88
N THR A 31 5.63 -9.70 17.11
CA THR A 31 4.59 -9.62 18.14
C THR A 31 3.55 -8.57 17.76
N ALA A 32 3.99 -7.35 17.43
CA ALA A 32 3.10 -6.27 17.00
C ALA A 32 2.38 -6.61 15.68
N LEU A 33 3.05 -7.32 14.76
CA LEU A 33 2.43 -7.84 13.54
C LEU A 33 1.33 -8.87 13.85
N GLY A 34 1.61 -9.80 14.77
CA GLY A 34 0.65 -10.83 15.18
C GLY A 34 -0.63 -10.25 15.80
N GLU A 35 -0.48 -9.24 16.67
CA GLU A 35 -1.62 -8.51 17.24
C GLU A 35 -2.47 -7.84 16.15
N ALA A 36 -1.83 -7.23 15.14
CA ALA A 36 -2.54 -6.61 14.03
C ALA A 36 -3.27 -7.62 13.14
N ILE A 37 -2.66 -8.78 12.86
CA ILE A 37 -3.32 -9.87 12.11
C ILE A 37 -4.54 -10.36 12.87
N GLN A 38 -4.45 -10.50 14.19
CA GLN A 38 -5.60 -10.90 15.01
C GLN A 38 -6.74 -9.87 14.90
N GLN A 39 -6.43 -8.57 14.89
CA GLN A 39 -7.43 -7.53 14.65
C GLN A 39 -8.05 -7.61 13.26
N LEU A 40 -7.27 -7.85 12.20
CA LEU A 40 -7.80 -8.05 10.84
C LEU A 40 -8.79 -9.21 10.79
N GLN A 41 -8.44 -10.34 11.43
CA GLN A 41 -9.33 -11.51 11.51
C GLN A 41 -10.63 -11.18 12.25
N MET A 42 -10.57 -10.43 13.35
CA MET A 42 -11.77 -9.97 14.05
C MET A 42 -12.67 -9.07 13.19
N ASN A 43 -12.05 -8.31 12.28
CA ASN A 43 -12.75 -7.45 11.31
C ASN A 43 -13.16 -8.20 10.02
N GLN A 44 -12.99 -9.54 9.96
CA GLN A 44 -13.31 -10.37 8.80
C GLN A 44 -12.52 -10.00 7.54
N ILE A 45 -11.32 -9.42 7.70
CA ILE A 45 -10.39 -9.16 6.61
C ILE A 45 -9.47 -10.35 6.49
N GLU A 46 -9.76 -11.24 5.53
CA GLU A 46 -9.05 -12.50 5.35
C GLU A 46 -7.89 -12.40 4.35
N GLU A 47 -7.98 -11.45 3.42
CA GLU A 47 -6.96 -11.24 2.39
C GLU A 47 -5.96 -10.16 2.82
N TYR A 48 -4.73 -10.61 3.13
CA TYR A 48 -3.61 -9.73 3.42
C TYR A 48 -2.30 -10.31 2.90
N THR A 49 -1.32 -9.43 2.70
CA THR A 49 0.06 -9.79 2.33
C THR A 49 1.03 -9.23 3.36
N ILE A 50 2.03 -10.03 3.74
CA ILE A 50 3.12 -9.59 4.63
C ILE A 50 4.40 -9.51 3.81
N ILE A 51 5.06 -8.34 3.87
CA ILE A 51 6.39 -8.13 3.29
C ILE A 51 7.38 -7.86 4.41
N LYS A 52 8.47 -8.62 4.48
CA LYS A 52 9.60 -8.29 5.34
C LYS A 52 10.67 -7.56 4.52
N GLY A 53 11.01 -6.34 4.91
CA GLY A 53 12.00 -5.57 4.17
C GLY A 53 12.33 -4.23 4.80
N LYS A 54 13.12 -3.43 4.09
CA LYS A 54 13.46 -2.06 4.50
C LYS A 54 12.65 -1.06 3.67
N LYS A 55 12.24 0.05 4.28
CA LYS A 55 11.57 1.15 3.55
C LYS A 55 12.56 1.69 2.52
N MET A 56 12.24 1.59 1.23
CA MET A 56 13.02 2.22 0.18
C MET A 56 12.58 3.68 0.02
N ALA A 57 13.53 4.59 -0.13
CA ALA A 57 13.26 5.96 -0.54
C ALA A 57 13.14 6.00 -2.07
N ALA A 58 11.99 5.61 -2.61
CA ALA A 58 11.72 5.70 -4.04
C ALA A 58 11.12 7.08 -4.37
N THR A 59 11.71 7.79 -5.33
CA THR A 59 11.16 9.05 -5.86
C THR A 59 10.42 8.76 -7.16
N LEU A 60 9.09 8.83 -7.15
CA LEU A 60 8.28 8.71 -8.37
C LEU A 60 8.34 10.03 -9.15
N ARG A 61 8.97 10.02 -10.34
CA ARG A 61 8.94 11.16 -11.28
C ARG A 61 7.90 10.87 -12.36
N LEU A 62 6.74 11.50 -12.27
CA LEU A 62 5.73 11.46 -13.32
C LEU A 62 6.02 12.58 -14.33
N SER A 63 6.20 12.25 -15.61
CA SER A 63 6.27 13.25 -16.69
C SER A 63 5.01 13.12 -17.52
N VAL A 64 4.15 14.15 -17.49
CA VAL A 64 2.93 14.23 -18.30
C VAL A 64 3.27 15.04 -19.55
N GLU A 65 3.32 14.36 -20.70
CA GLU A 65 3.50 15.01 -21.98
C GLU A 65 2.11 15.39 -22.52
N LEU A 66 1.77 16.68 -22.43
CA LEU A 66 0.55 17.21 -23.02
C LEU A 66 0.78 17.32 -24.54
N LYS A 67 0.10 16.50 -25.32
CA LYS A 67 0.03 16.67 -26.77
C LYS A 67 -1.09 17.63 -27.10
N GLU A 68 -0.79 18.67 -27.88
CA GLU A 68 -1.82 19.52 -28.47
C GLU A 68 -2.76 18.63 -29.31
N VAL A 69 -4.05 18.68 -28.99
CA VAL A 69 -5.08 18.10 -29.84
C VAL A 69 -5.23 19.08 -30.99
N ASP A 70 -4.74 18.70 -32.17
CA ASP A 70 -4.90 19.49 -33.38
C ASP A 70 -6.39 19.48 -33.77
N GLU A 71 -7.15 20.48 -33.27
CA GLU A 71 -8.49 20.79 -33.75
C GLU A 71 -8.40 21.39 -35.15
N THR A 72 -8.02 20.57 -36.13
CA THR A 72 -8.19 20.94 -37.53
C THR A 72 -9.67 20.80 -37.87
N LYS A 73 -10.36 21.92 -37.68
CA LYS A 73 -11.75 22.25 -38.01
C LYS A 73 -12.22 21.60 -39.32
N GLU A 74 -13.39 20.99 -39.23
CA GLU A 74 -14.31 20.78 -40.35
C GLU A 74 -14.41 22.05 -41.22
N LYS A 75 -14.10 21.92 -42.51
CA LYS A 75 -14.79 22.60 -43.61
C LYS A 75 -14.73 21.75 -44.87
#